data_AF-A0A3R6M7G4-F1
#
_entry.id   AF-A0A3R6M7G4-F1
#
_cell.length_a   1.000
_cell.length_b   1.000
_cell.length_c   1.000
_cell.angle_alpha   90.00
_cell.angle_beta   90.00
_cell.angle_gamma   90.00
#
_symmetry.space_group_name_H-M   'P 1'
#
loop_
_entity.id
_entity.type
_entity.pdbx_description
1 polymer ?
#
loop_
_entity_poly.entity_id
_entity_poly.type
_entity_poly.pdbx_seq_one_letter_code
_entity_poly.pdbx_strand_id
1 'polypeptide(L)'
;MMIDLTYHCSMGCTHCLSDCKPDGKHMPYSVFEDILAFVDRYHIPTFHISGGEIFEHPDIVKILDRLGNFVMQRDRKGVPFLPFSLSTNGRVLARTPEYQETYVRLRDRIGKKRIFMQVTDDARFYPVSDEIMHKIQAFRCDKCRIPLEKAKEINPLAYAMLCSGETERGM
;
A
#
# COMPACT_ATOMS: atom_id res chain seq x y z
N MET A 1 -7.40 14.88 12.33
CA MET A 1 -8.45 14.03 11.70
C MET A 1 -7.80 13.01 10.80
N MET A 2 -8.28 11.76 10.74
CA MET A 2 -7.79 10.74 9.80
C MET A 2 -8.81 10.58 8.67
N ILE A 3 -8.33 10.46 7.43
CA ILE A 3 -9.12 10.28 6.21
C ILE A 3 -8.63 9.02 5.52
N ASP A 4 -9.46 7.97 5.52
CA ASP A 4 -9.18 6.74 4.77
C ASP A 4 -9.66 6.93 3.33
N LEU A 5 -8.74 7.28 2.41
CA LEU A 5 -9.08 7.51 1.00
C LEU A 5 -9.55 6.24 0.30
N THR A 6 -9.12 5.08 0.77
CA THR A 6 -9.39 3.81 0.11
C THR A 6 -9.25 2.69 1.11
N TYR A 7 -10.07 1.64 0.98
CA TYR A 7 -9.81 0.34 1.61
C TYR A 7 -9.22 -0.66 0.61
N HIS A 8 -9.04 -0.25 -0.66
CA HIS A 8 -8.30 -1.01 -1.66
C HIS A 8 -6.80 -1.04 -1.31
N CYS A 9 -6.22 -2.23 -1.30
CA CYS A 9 -4.77 -2.42 -1.17
C CYS A 9 -4.35 -3.77 -1.77
N SER A 10 -3.46 -3.76 -2.76
CA SER A 10 -2.90 -4.98 -3.37
C SER A 10 -1.87 -5.70 -2.48
N MET A 11 -1.48 -5.09 -1.36
CA MET A 11 -0.30 -5.50 -0.59
C MET A 11 -0.52 -6.72 0.31
N GLY A 12 -1.72 -6.90 0.88
CA GLY A 12 -2.06 -8.10 1.66
C GLY A 12 -1.33 -8.25 3.01
N CYS A 13 -1.06 -7.16 3.72
CA CYS A 13 -0.31 -7.17 4.98
C CYS A 13 -1.06 -7.94 6.09
N THR A 14 -0.40 -8.92 6.72
CA THR A 14 -1.00 -9.74 7.80
C THR A 14 -1.28 -8.99 9.10
N HIS A 15 -0.73 -7.78 9.24
CA HIS A 15 -0.85 -6.92 10.42
C HIS A 15 -1.71 -5.67 10.14
N CYS A 16 -2.40 -5.62 8.99
CA CYS A 16 -3.24 -4.47 8.62
C CYS A 16 -4.47 -4.40 9.54
N LEU A 17 -4.50 -3.42 10.44
CA LEU A 17 -5.64 -3.20 11.35
C LEU A 17 -6.97 -2.99 10.59
N SER A 18 -6.92 -2.26 9.48
CA SER A 18 -8.10 -1.94 8.65
C SER A 18 -8.51 -3.08 7.70
N ASP A 19 -7.76 -4.18 7.69
CA ASP A 19 -7.97 -5.33 6.82
C ASP A 19 -8.18 -4.98 5.34
N CYS A 20 -7.43 -3.99 4.82
CA CYS A 20 -7.55 -3.52 3.44
C CYS A 20 -7.25 -4.64 2.43
N LYS A 21 -8.09 -4.78 1.40
CA LYS A 21 -8.07 -5.88 0.42
C LYS A 21 -8.00 -5.38 -1.02
N PRO A 22 -7.60 -6.21 -2.00
CA PRO A 22 -7.63 -5.85 -3.42
C PRO A 22 -9.04 -5.56 -3.97
N ASP A 23 -10.10 -5.97 -3.31
CA ASP A 23 -11.50 -5.66 -3.66
C ASP A 23 -12.10 -4.56 -2.77
N GLY A 24 -11.28 -3.94 -1.92
CA GLY A 24 -11.68 -2.84 -1.06
C GLY A 24 -12.18 -1.64 -1.86
N LYS A 25 -13.14 -0.89 -1.27
CA LYS A 25 -13.76 0.25 -1.94
C LYS A 25 -12.86 1.49 -1.88
N HIS A 26 -12.83 2.23 -2.98
CA HIS A 26 -12.27 3.58 -3.04
C HIS A 26 -13.29 4.61 -2.54
N MET A 27 -12.83 5.66 -1.87
CA MET A 27 -13.67 6.80 -1.53
C MET A 27 -14.13 7.49 -2.83
N PRO A 28 -15.43 7.73 -3.05
CA PRO A 28 -15.85 8.53 -4.19
C PRO A 28 -15.28 9.95 -4.09
N TYR A 29 -14.85 10.53 -5.22
CA TYR A 29 -14.28 11.88 -5.24
C TYR A 29 -15.22 12.95 -4.66
N SER A 30 -16.54 12.80 -4.82
CA SER A 30 -17.53 13.70 -4.21
C SER A 30 -17.46 13.70 -2.68
N VAL A 31 -17.26 12.54 -2.07
CA VAL A 31 -17.10 12.42 -0.61
C VAL A 31 -15.81 13.09 -0.15
N PHE A 32 -14.73 13.01 -0.95
CA PHE A 32 -13.51 13.72 -0.66
C PHE A 32 -13.70 15.25 -0.65
N GLU A 33 -14.48 15.81 -1.59
CA GLU A 33 -14.85 17.23 -1.56
C GLU A 33 -15.67 17.60 -0.31
N ASP A 34 -16.64 16.76 0.07
CA ASP A 34 -17.44 16.97 1.28
C ASP A 34 -16.57 17.00 2.55
N ILE A 35 -15.53 16.15 2.60
CA ILE A 35 -14.54 16.16 3.69
C ILE A 35 -13.73 17.46 3.70
N LEU A 36 -13.28 17.96 2.55
CA LEU A 36 -12.58 19.26 2.49
C LEU A 36 -13.49 20.41 2.93
N ALA A 37 -14.77 20.38 2.55
CA ALA A 37 -15.76 21.34 3.02
C ALA A 37 -15.98 21.24 4.54
N PHE A 38 -16.00 20.04 5.10
CA PHE A 38 -16.04 19.80 6.55
C PHE A 38 -14.80 20.39 7.26
N VAL A 39 -13.59 20.13 6.72
CA VAL A 39 -12.33 20.65 7.26
C VAL A 39 -12.32 22.19 7.28
N ASP A 40 -12.80 22.83 6.21
CA ASP A 40 -12.89 24.30 6.13
C ASP A 40 -13.94 24.84 7.13
N ARG A 41 -15.15 24.28 7.13
CA ARG A 41 -16.27 24.72 7.99
C ARG A 41 -15.92 24.70 9.48
N TYR A 42 -15.27 23.64 9.93
CA TYR A 42 -14.94 23.45 11.35
C TYR A 42 -13.50 23.86 11.67
N HIS A 43 -12.81 24.53 10.74
CA HIS A 43 -11.43 24.99 10.90
C HIS A 43 -10.48 23.89 11.40
N ILE A 44 -10.67 22.66 10.93
CA ILE A 44 -9.84 21.53 11.36
C ILE A 44 -8.37 21.85 11.00
N PRO A 45 -7.46 21.86 11.98
CA PRO A 45 -6.14 22.47 11.79
C PRO A 45 -5.16 21.58 11.02
N THR A 46 -5.37 20.27 11.03
CA THR A 46 -4.55 19.29 10.30
C THR A 46 -5.32 17.98 10.09
N PHE A 47 -4.88 17.20 9.11
CA PHE A 47 -5.38 15.85 8.89
C PHE A 47 -4.26 14.90 8.45
N HIS A 48 -4.59 13.62 8.49
CA HIS A 48 -3.77 12.53 8.00
C HIS A 48 -4.56 11.77 6.95
N ILE A 49 -3.98 11.60 5.75
CA ILE A 49 -4.56 10.80 4.68
C ILE A 49 -3.91 9.43 4.71
N SER A 50 -4.77 8.40 4.80
CA SER A 50 -4.40 7.00 4.96
C SER A 50 -5.40 6.12 4.21
N GLY A 51 -5.46 4.84 4.61
CA GLY A 51 -6.36 3.82 4.11
C GLY A 51 -5.61 2.52 3.85
N GLY A 52 -5.92 1.88 2.74
CA GLY A 52 -5.07 0.90 2.07
C GLY A 52 -3.89 1.59 1.38
N GLU A 53 -3.70 1.35 0.09
CA GLU A 53 -2.66 2.04 -0.68
C GLU A 53 -3.26 3.26 -1.40
N ILE A 54 -2.96 4.46 -0.92
CA ILE A 54 -3.55 5.69 -1.46
C ILE A 54 -3.20 5.91 -2.94
N PHE A 55 -2.04 5.45 -3.41
CA PHE A 55 -1.64 5.56 -4.81
C PHE A 55 -2.30 4.52 -5.73
N GLU A 56 -3.06 3.57 -5.18
CA GLU A 56 -3.95 2.68 -5.95
C GLU A 56 -5.35 3.29 -6.14
N HIS A 57 -5.62 4.46 -5.56
CA HIS A 57 -6.87 5.16 -5.80
C HIS A 57 -6.95 5.68 -7.25
N PRO A 58 -8.01 5.39 -8.03
CA PRO A 58 -8.09 5.77 -9.44
C PRO A 58 -8.00 7.28 -9.66
N ASP A 59 -8.58 8.08 -8.76
CA ASP A 59 -8.51 9.55 -8.81
C ASP A 59 -7.30 10.16 -8.08
N ILE A 60 -6.24 9.41 -7.75
CA ILE A 60 -5.15 9.94 -6.88
C ILE A 60 -4.54 11.25 -7.40
N VAL A 61 -4.31 11.36 -8.71
CA VAL A 61 -3.75 12.58 -9.32
C VAL A 61 -4.68 13.78 -9.10
N LYS A 62 -5.99 13.56 -9.30
CA LYS A 62 -7.03 14.58 -9.11
C LYS A 62 -7.16 14.99 -7.64
N ILE A 63 -7.04 14.02 -6.72
CA ILE A 63 -7.06 14.25 -5.27
C ILE A 63 -5.84 15.10 -4.84
N LEU A 64 -4.64 14.75 -5.29
CA LEU A 64 -3.41 15.49 -4.94
C LEU A 64 -3.44 16.93 -5.46
N ASP A 65 -3.90 17.17 -6.70
CA ASP A 65 -4.05 18.54 -7.20
C ASP A 65 -5.08 19.33 -6.39
N ARG A 66 -6.21 18.71 -6.07
CA ARG A 66 -7.26 19.33 -5.26
C ARG A 66 -6.80 19.70 -3.86
N LEU A 67 -5.99 18.85 -3.21
CA LEU A 67 -5.34 19.17 -1.94
C LEU A 67 -4.47 20.42 -2.04
N GLY A 68 -3.67 20.52 -3.10
CA GLY A 68 -2.87 21.72 -3.37
C GLY A 68 -3.74 22.97 -3.49
N ASN A 69 -4.82 22.90 -4.27
CA ASN A 69 -5.79 23.99 -4.40
C ASN A 69 -6.41 24.38 -3.05
N PHE A 70 -6.78 23.39 -2.24
CA PHE A 70 -7.41 23.59 -0.93
C PHE A 70 -6.50 24.34 0.05
N VAL A 71 -5.23 23.93 0.16
CA VAL A 71 -4.26 24.59 1.05
C VAL A 71 -4.05 26.04 0.63
N MET A 72 -3.88 26.29 -0.67
CA MET A 72 -3.71 27.65 -1.20
C MET A 72 -4.95 28.53 -0.96
N GLN A 73 -6.16 27.94 -1.02
CA GLN A 73 -7.41 28.66 -0.69
C GLN A 73 -7.45 29.07 0.78
N ARG A 74 -7.06 28.20 1.71
CA ARG A 74 -7.01 28.53 3.14
C ARG A 74 -5.98 29.61 3.46
N ASP A 75 -4.83 29.57 2.81
CA ASP A 75 -3.79 30.60 2.95
C ASP A 75 -4.31 31.97 2.52
N ARG A 76 -5.05 32.05 1.39
CA ARG A 76 -5.68 33.30 0.93
C ARG A 76 -6.74 33.83 1.90
N LYS A 77 -7.45 32.94 2.59
CA LYS A 77 -8.43 33.31 3.63
C LYS A 77 -7.77 33.71 4.96
N GLY A 78 -6.45 33.55 5.11
CA GLY A 78 -5.74 33.78 6.37
C GLY A 78 -6.10 32.77 7.47
N VAL A 79 -6.64 31.61 7.12
CA VAL A 79 -7.04 30.58 8.08
C VAL A 79 -5.82 29.72 8.40
N PRO A 80 -5.37 29.63 9.67
CA PRO A 80 -4.23 28.79 10.03
C PRO A 80 -4.44 27.32 9.64
N PHE A 81 -3.43 26.73 9.02
CA PHE A 81 -3.39 25.31 8.66
C PHE A 81 -2.01 24.74 8.98
N LEU A 82 -2.00 23.76 9.88
CA LEU A 82 -0.79 23.04 10.27
C LEU A 82 -0.42 22.03 9.18
N PRO A 83 0.85 21.56 9.15
CA PRO A 83 1.25 20.53 8.22
C PRO A 83 0.36 19.28 8.33
N PHE A 84 0.08 18.65 7.19
CA PHE A 84 -0.65 17.40 7.11
C PHE A 84 0.26 16.27 6.63
N SER A 85 -0.20 15.02 6.77
CA SER A 85 0.60 13.86 6.37
C SER A 85 -0.17 12.87 5.50
N LEU A 86 0.57 12.16 4.66
CA LEU A 86 0.11 11.03 3.86
C LEU A 86 0.78 9.74 4.35
N SER A 87 0.08 8.61 4.34
CA SER A 87 0.67 7.28 4.53
C SER A 87 0.57 6.47 3.24
N THR A 88 1.66 5.79 2.88
CA THR A 88 1.74 4.90 1.72
C THR A 88 2.73 3.77 2.02
N ASN A 89 2.56 2.64 1.34
CA ASN A 89 3.59 1.62 1.27
C ASN A 89 4.71 1.94 0.26
N GLY A 90 4.50 2.94 -0.59
CA GLY A 90 5.48 3.48 -1.50
C GLY A 90 5.72 2.67 -2.79
N ARG A 91 5.15 1.46 -2.95
CA ARG A 91 5.44 0.59 -4.10
C ARG A 91 4.90 1.14 -5.41
N VAL A 92 3.63 1.55 -5.40
CA VAL A 92 2.97 2.12 -6.58
C VAL A 92 3.56 3.50 -6.91
N LEU A 93 3.82 4.32 -5.89
CA LEU A 93 4.52 5.59 -6.05
C LEU A 93 5.91 5.41 -6.66
N ALA A 94 6.71 4.44 -6.20
CA ALA A 94 8.06 4.20 -6.70
C ALA A 94 8.10 3.75 -8.17
N ARG A 95 7.04 3.09 -8.65
CA ARG A 95 6.96 2.51 -10.01
C ARG A 95 6.23 3.40 -11.02
N THR A 96 5.57 4.46 -10.57
CA THR A 96 4.70 5.28 -11.42
C THR A 96 5.22 6.72 -11.49
N PRO A 97 5.98 7.10 -12.54
CA PRO A 97 6.59 8.43 -12.67
C PRO A 97 5.58 9.58 -12.53
N GLU A 98 4.40 9.45 -13.14
CA GLU A 98 3.32 10.45 -13.06
C GLU A 98 2.92 10.77 -11.61
N TYR A 99 2.88 9.77 -10.74
CA TYR A 99 2.49 9.95 -9.34
C TYR A 99 3.60 10.65 -8.54
N GLN A 100 4.86 10.35 -8.84
CA GLN A 100 6.02 11.02 -8.26
C GLN A 100 6.03 12.50 -8.65
N GLU A 101 5.87 12.79 -9.93
CA GLU A 101 5.82 14.16 -10.45
C GLU A 101 4.65 14.93 -9.85
N THR A 102 3.48 14.31 -9.74
CA THR A 102 2.30 14.93 -9.12
C THR A 102 2.51 15.24 -7.65
N TYR A 103 3.09 14.31 -6.88
CA TYR A 103 3.42 14.56 -5.47
C TYR A 103 4.47 15.66 -5.31
N VAL A 104 5.53 15.65 -6.13
CA VAL A 104 6.58 16.69 -6.11
C VAL A 104 5.99 18.06 -6.44
N ARG A 105 5.14 18.13 -7.47
CA ARG A 105 4.42 19.36 -7.84
C ARG A 105 3.55 19.87 -6.70
N LEU A 106 2.79 18.99 -6.04
CA LEU A 106 2.02 19.35 -4.84
C LEU A 106 2.93 19.92 -3.75
N ARG A 107 3.97 19.18 -3.35
CA ARG A 107 4.92 19.55 -2.29
C ARG A 107 5.57 20.90 -2.55
N ASP A 108 6.02 21.13 -3.78
CA ASP A 108 6.70 22.38 -4.14
C ASP A 108 5.72 23.55 -4.22
N ARG A 109 4.48 23.29 -4.63
CA ARG A 109 3.39 24.27 -4.64
C ARG A 109 3.00 24.76 -3.25
N ILE A 110 2.85 23.86 -2.27
CA ILE A 110 2.41 24.22 -0.91
C ILE A 110 3.55 24.45 0.09
N GLY A 111 4.77 24.03 -0.27
CA GLY A 111 5.98 24.12 0.54
C GLY A 111 6.33 22.82 1.28
N LYS A 112 7.62 22.46 1.25
CA LYS A 112 8.16 21.20 1.82
C LYS A 112 7.88 20.97 3.31
N LYS A 113 7.63 22.02 4.08
CA LYS A 113 7.34 21.94 5.53
C LYS A 113 5.85 21.71 5.84
N ARG A 114 5.00 21.63 4.81
CA ARG A 114 3.53 21.66 4.94
C ARG A 114 2.89 20.31 4.64
N ILE A 115 3.65 19.39 4.06
CA ILE A 115 3.24 18.01 3.77
C ILE A 115 4.35 17.05 4.17
N PHE A 116 3.98 16.02 4.92
CA PHE A 116 4.85 14.90 5.24
C PHE A 116 4.31 13.63 4.61
N MET A 117 5.19 12.71 4.27
CA MET A 117 4.80 11.39 3.76
C MET A 117 5.49 10.33 4.60
N GLN A 118 4.70 9.50 5.26
CA GLN A 118 5.16 8.29 5.90
C GLN A 118 5.14 7.17 4.85
N VAL A 119 6.32 6.61 4.59
CA VAL A 119 6.47 5.42 3.76
C VAL A 119 6.73 4.24 4.67
N THR A 120 5.96 3.17 4.55
CA THR A 120 6.14 1.95 5.36
C THR A 120 6.25 0.72 4.45
N ASP A 121 7.47 0.20 4.32
CA ASP A 121 7.79 -1.01 3.55
C ASP A 121 8.88 -1.81 4.30
N ASP A 122 8.71 -3.12 4.36
CA ASP A 122 9.46 -4.08 5.20
C ASP A 122 9.34 -5.51 4.61
N ALA A 123 10.43 -6.04 4.05
CA ALA A 123 10.40 -7.34 3.38
C ALA A 123 9.76 -8.49 4.19
N ARG A 124 9.73 -8.42 5.54
CA ARG A 124 9.11 -9.43 6.41
C ARG A 124 7.59 -9.47 6.28
N PHE A 125 6.96 -8.30 6.17
CA PHE A 125 5.51 -8.19 6.09
C PHE A 125 5.01 -7.97 4.67
N TYR A 126 5.94 -7.74 3.74
CA TYR A 126 5.66 -7.30 2.38
C TYR A 126 6.53 -8.07 1.37
N PRO A 127 6.53 -9.41 1.32
CA PRO A 127 7.36 -10.16 0.38
C PRO A 127 6.92 -9.89 -1.07
N VAL A 128 7.86 -9.67 -2.00
CA VAL A 128 7.55 -9.60 -3.44
C VAL A 128 7.29 -10.99 -4.00
N SER A 129 6.48 -11.12 -5.05
CA SER A 129 6.11 -12.42 -5.62
C SER A 129 7.31 -13.33 -5.90
N ASP A 130 8.41 -12.78 -6.43
CA ASP A 130 9.63 -13.53 -6.69
C ASP A 130 10.30 -14.05 -5.41
N GLU A 131 10.21 -13.28 -4.33
CA GLU A 131 10.73 -13.67 -3.01
C GLU A 131 9.82 -14.72 -2.34
N ILE A 132 8.51 -14.65 -2.55
CA ILE A 132 7.57 -15.70 -2.15
C ILE A 132 7.86 -16.98 -2.92
N MET A 133 8.00 -16.91 -4.24
CA MET A 133 8.32 -18.05 -5.09
C MET A 133 9.69 -18.64 -4.71
N HIS A 134 10.69 -17.80 -4.46
CA HIS A 134 11.99 -18.25 -3.96
C HIS A 134 11.87 -18.90 -2.58
N LYS A 135 11.05 -18.36 -1.66
CA LYS A 135 10.81 -18.97 -0.35
C LYS A 135 10.09 -20.31 -0.45
N ILE A 136 9.12 -20.46 -1.36
CA ILE A 136 8.43 -21.73 -1.65
C ILE A 136 9.40 -22.74 -2.27
N GLN A 137 10.19 -22.33 -3.26
CA GLN A 137 11.21 -23.17 -3.89
C GLN A 137 12.33 -23.57 -2.92
N ALA A 138 12.69 -22.68 -2.00
CA ALA A 138 13.63 -22.94 -0.92
C ALA A 138 12.99 -23.71 0.26
N PHE A 139 11.65 -23.82 0.29
CA PHE A 139 10.94 -24.58 1.31
C PHE A 139 11.12 -26.07 1.06
N ARG A 140 12.15 -26.59 1.71
CA ARG A 140 12.58 -27.98 1.71
C ARG A 140 11.62 -28.84 2.56
N CYS A 141 10.49 -29.23 1.95
CA CYS A 141 9.53 -30.19 2.51
C CYS A 141 10.14 -31.60 2.66
N ASP A 142 11.22 -31.88 1.92
CA ASP A 142 12.05 -33.10 1.95
C ASP A 142 12.58 -33.46 3.36
N LYS A 143 12.74 -32.49 4.26
CA LYS A 143 13.21 -32.73 5.64
C LYS A 143 12.12 -33.20 6.60
N CYS A 144 10.84 -33.06 6.24
CA CYS A 144 9.74 -33.45 7.11
C CYS A 144 9.29 -34.88 6.76
N ARG A 145 9.67 -35.86 7.60
CA ARG A 145 9.32 -37.28 7.41
C ARG A 145 7.81 -37.53 7.38
N ILE A 146 7.06 -36.85 8.24
CA ILE A 146 5.63 -37.11 8.44
C ILE A 146 4.79 -36.78 7.18
N PRO A 147 4.96 -35.60 6.52
CA PRO A 147 4.26 -35.31 5.26
C PRO A 147 4.68 -36.20 4.08
N LEU A 148 5.97 -36.56 3.96
CA LEU A 148 6.47 -37.39 2.86
C LEU A 148 5.96 -38.82 2.92
N GLU A 149 5.96 -39.43 4.11
CA GLU A 149 5.42 -40.79 4.29
C GLU A 149 3.93 -40.82 3.97
N LYS A 150 3.19 -39.79 4.40
CA LYS A 150 1.76 -39.67 4.08
C LYS A 150 1.52 -39.38 2.60
N ALA A 151 2.35 -38.55 1.96
CA ALA A 151 2.29 -38.29 0.52
C ALA A 151 2.57 -39.56 -0.31
N LYS A 152 3.52 -40.39 0.11
CA LYS A 152 3.81 -41.70 -0.50
C LYS A 152 2.59 -42.63 -0.45
N GLU A 153 1.85 -42.61 0.66
CA GLU A 153 0.65 -43.44 0.86
C GLU A 153 -0.54 -42.96 0.02
N ILE A 154 -0.81 -41.65 0.02
CA ILE A 154 -2.03 -41.09 -0.61
C ILE A 154 -1.86 -40.74 -2.09
N ASN A 155 -0.64 -40.39 -2.52
CA ASN A 155 -0.35 -39.98 -3.90
C ASN A 155 1.09 -40.33 -4.32
N PRO A 156 1.32 -41.61 -4.71
CA PRO A 156 2.64 -42.11 -5.06
C PRO A 156 3.32 -41.39 -6.22
N LEU A 157 2.53 -40.84 -7.16
CA LEU A 157 3.05 -40.09 -8.32
C LEU A 157 3.62 -38.74 -7.89
N ALA A 158 2.90 -38.00 -7.05
CA ALA A 158 3.38 -36.74 -6.50
C ALA A 158 4.62 -36.94 -5.62
N TYR A 159 4.65 -38.03 -4.83
CA TYR A 159 5.84 -38.43 -4.07
C TYR A 159 7.05 -38.69 -5.00
N ALA A 160 6.88 -39.46 -6.07
CA ALA A 160 7.94 -39.74 -7.02
C ALA A 160 8.49 -38.46 -7.68
N MET A 161 7.64 -37.49 -8.01
CA MET A 161 8.06 -36.19 -8.58
C MET A 161 8.81 -35.31 -7.58
N LEU A 162 8.47 -35.39 -6.29
CA LEU A 162 9.17 -34.66 -5.22
C LEU A 162 10.55 -35.26 -4.93
N CYS A 163 10.71 -36.59 -5.08
CA CYS A 163 11.97 -37.31 -4.85
C CYS A 163 12.85 -37.44 -6.11
N SER A 164 12.30 -37.31 -7.31
CA SER A 164 13.06 -37.45 -8.57
C SER A 164 14.07 -36.32 -8.82
N GLY A 165 14.03 -35.24 -8.03
CA GLY A 165 15.03 -34.17 -8.05
C GLY A 165 16.39 -34.54 -7.44
N GLU A 166 16.51 -35.70 -6.76
CA GLU A 166 17.75 -36.15 -6.12
C GLU A 166 18.72 -36.82 -7.10
N THR A 167 18.25 -37.35 -8.24
CA THR A 167 19.12 -38.12 -9.16
C THR A 167 19.83 -37.26 -10.22
N GLU A 168 19.34 -36.04 -10.48
CA GLU A 168 19.95 -35.12 -11.47
C GLU A 168 20.93 -34.10 -10.86
N ARG A 169 21.07 -34.06 -9.53
CA ARG A 169 22.00 -33.15 -8.85
C ARG A 169 22.92 -33.97 -7.96
N GLY A 170 24.03 -34.43 -8.53
CA GLY A 170 25.04 -35.17 -7.78
C GLY A 170 25.48 -34.45 -6.51
N MET A 171 25.02 -34.97 -5.37
CA MET A 171 25.67 -35.01 -4.06
C MET A 171 24.89 -35.99 -3.18
#